data_AF-A0A4Y2AMN2-F1
#
_entry.id   AF-A0A4Y2AMN2-F1
#
_cell.length_a   1.000
_cell.length_b   1.000
_cell.length_c   1.000
_cell.angle_alpha   90.00
_cell.angle_beta   90.00
_cell.angle_gamma   90.00
#
_symmetry.space_group_name_H-M   'P 1'
#
loop_
_entity.id
_entity.type
_entity.pdbx_description
1 polymer ?
#
loop_
_entity_poly.entity_id
_entity_poly.type
_entity_poly.pdbx_seq_one_letter_code
_entity_poly.pdbx_strand_id
1 'polypeptide(L)' 'MSDDPANSSDLATSDFHLFSELKNWLGVQSFQKNKDIQSSVKAHLTSLVATFFEEGIGNLVHRYDKCLHLHGDYVEK' A
#
# COMPACT_ATOMS: atom_id res chain seq x y z
N MET A 1 2.21 14.45 19.61
CA MET A 1 3.35 14.35 18.68
C MET A 1 2.97 13.23 17.73
N SER A 2 2.71 13.58 16.48
CA SER A 2 2.46 12.57 15.45
C SER A 2 3.83 12.09 14.99
N ASP A 3 4.17 10.84 15.28
CA ASP A 3 5.40 10.18 14.81
C ASP A 3 5.33 9.85 13.31
N ASP A 4 4.74 10.74 12.52
CA ASP A 4 4.72 10.64 11.07
C ASP A 4 5.65 11.72 10.52
N PRO A 5 6.94 11.40 10.30
CA PRO A 5 7.87 12.35 9.72
C PRO A 5 7.35 12.78 8.36
N ALA A 6 7.43 14.08 8.06
CA ALA A 6 6.65 14.76 7.02
C ALA A 6 6.84 14.28 5.55
N ASN A 7 7.55 13.18 5.31
CA ASN A 7 7.69 12.49 4.02
C ASN A 7 7.86 10.96 4.23
N SER A 8 6.85 10.28 4.82
CA SER A 8 6.89 8.83 5.08
C SER A 8 6.05 7.97 4.12
N SER A 9 5.89 8.38 2.86
CA SER A 9 5.15 7.56 1.88
C SER A 9 5.71 6.12 1.73
N ASP A 10 6.98 5.87 2.07
CA ASP A 10 7.52 4.51 2.09
C ASP A 10 7.10 3.68 3.32
N LEU A 11 6.68 4.35 4.40
CA LEU A 11 6.21 3.75 5.65
C LEU A 11 4.68 3.64 5.68
N ALA A 12 3.95 4.33 4.82
CA ALA A 12 2.53 4.13 4.67
C ALA A 12 2.26 2.78 3.97
N THR A 13 1.79 1.76 4.70
CA THR A 13 1.38 0.46 4.12
C THR A 13 0.34 0.62 3.00
N SER A 14 -0.47 1.67 3.06
CA SER A 14 -1.38 2.03 1.96
C SER A 14 -0.62 2.29 0.66
N ASP A 15 0.48 3.02 0.69
CA ASP A 15 1.17 3.55 -0.48
C ASP A 15 2.04 2.50 -1.16
N PHE A 16 2.78 1.69 -0.39
CA PHE A 16 3.67 0.69 -0.96
C PHE A 16 3.02 -0.67 -1.22
N HIS A 17 1.97 -1.04 -0.47
CA HIS A 17 1.33 -2.36 -0.59
C HIS A 17 -0.04 -2.27 -1.26
N LEU A 18 -1.01 -1.60 -0.61
CA LEU A 18 -2.40 -1.56 -1.07
C LEU A 18 -2.58 -0.82 -2.40
N PHE A 19 -2.07 0.40 -2.51
CA PHE A 19 -2.15 1.21 -3.72
C PHE A 19 -1.26 0.67 -4.83
N SER A 20 -0.17 -0.03 -4.48
CA SER A 20 0.66 -0.73 -5.47
C SER A 20 -0.12 -1.85 -6.14
N GLU A 21 -0.82 -2.68 -5.35
CA GLU A 21 -1.69 -3.74 -5.86
C GLU A 21 -2.86 -3.16 -6.68
N LEU A 22 -3.55 -2.16 -6.15
CA LEU A 22 -4.65 -1.50 -6.85
C LEU A 22 -4.19 -0.88 -8.17
N LYS A 23 -3.00 -0.27 -8.25
CA LYS A 23 -2.48 0.30 -9.49
C LYS A 23 -2.22 -0.78 -10.54
N ASN A 24 -1.66 -1.92 -10.13
CA ASN A 24 -1.42 -3.05 -11.02
C ASN A 24 -2.74 -3.64 -11.54
N TRP A 25 -3.71 -3.84 -10.65
CA TRP A 25 -5.02 -4.41 -10.99
C TRP A 25 -5.88 -3.45 -11.84
N LEU A 26 -5.87 -2.14 -11.53
CA LEU A 26 -6.56 -1.12 -12.32
C LEU A 26 -5.92 -0.91 -13.70
N GLY A 27 -4.60 -1.06 -13.81
CA GLY A 27 -3.86 -0.84 -15.06
C GLY A 27 -4.28 -1.74 -16.22
N VAL A 28 -4.92 -2.88 -15.92
CA VAL A 28 -5.40 -3.86 -16.92
C VAL A 28 -6.89 -3.68 -17.25
N GLN A 29 -7.60 -2.78 -16.56
CA GLN A 29 -9.05 -2.62 -16.68
C GLN A 29 -9.45 -1.32 -17.34
N SER A 30 -10.59 -1.34 -18.02
CA SER A 30 -11.26 -0.15 -18.56
C SER A 30 -12.69 -0.10 -18.02
N PHE A 31 -13.07 1.05 -17.49
CA PHE A 31 -14.41 1.29 -16.94
C PHE A 31 -15.04 2.50 -17.62
N GLN A 32 -16.32 2.41 -17.95
CA GLN A 32 -17.05 3.52 -18.57
C GLN A 32 -17.72 4.46 -17.56
N LYS A 33 -17.92 4.00 -16.31
CA LYS A 33 -18.62 4.79 -15.27
C LYS A 33 -17.92 4.67 -13.93
N ASN A 34 -17.94 5.76 -13.17
CA ASN A 34 -17.39 5.79 -11.81
C ASN A 34 -18.04 4.77 -10.87
N LYS A 35 -19.34 4.49 -11.05
CA LYS A 35 -20.04 3.47 -10.24
C LYS A 35 -19.46 2.07 -10.44
N ASP A 36 -19.01 1.76 -11.65
CA ASP A 36 -18.43 0.46 -11.99
C ASP A 36 -17.03 0.31 -11.38
N ILE A 37 -16.26 1.41 -11.35
CA ILE A 37 -14.97 1.47 -10.65
C ILE A 37 -15.16 1.21 -9.15
N GLN A 38 -16.10 1.92 -8.52
CA GLN A 38 -16.34 1.79 -7.07
C GLN A 38 -16.76 0.38 -6.66
N SER A 39 -17.67 -0.24 -7.41
CA SER A 39 -18.12 -1.61 -7.13
C SER A 39 -17.01 -2.63 -7.35
N SER A 40 -16.23 -2.49 -8.43
CA SER A 40 -15.14 -3.40 -8.77
C SER A 40 -13.99 -3.31 -7.77
N VAL A 41 -13.58 -2.09 -7.38
CA VAL A 41 -12.55 -1.87 -6.33
C VAL A 41 -13.01 -2.48 -5.01
N LYS A 42 -14.27 -2.29 -4.61
CA LYS A 42 -14.80 -2.88 -3.37
C LYS A 42 -14.78 -4.41 -3.42
N ALA A 43 -15.19 -5.00 -4.54
CA ALA A 43 -15.16 -6.45 -4.72
C ALA A 43 -13.74 -7.01 -4.69
N HIS A 44 -12.80 -6.35 -5.38
CA HIS A 44 -11.40 -6.75 -5.40
C HIS A 44 -10.75 -6.67 -4.01
N LEU A 45 -10.95 -5.58 -3.28
CA LEU A 45 -10.49 -5.45 -1.90
C LEU A 45 -11.09 -6.52 -0.97
N THR A 46 -12.36 -6.89 -1.19
CA THR A 46 -13.01 -7.97 -0.43
C THR A 46 -12.44 -9.34 -0.79
N SER A 47 -11.95 -9.52 -2.02
CA SER A 47 -11.31 -10.75 -2.48
C SER A 47 -9.88 -10.93 -1.98
N LEU A 48 -9.23 -9.85 -1.51
CA LEU A 48 -7.90 -9.94 -0.92
C LEU A 48 -7.96 -10.80 0.35
N VAL A 49 -7.13 -11.83 0.38
CA VAL A 49 -7.04 -12.77 1.50
C VAL A 49 -6.38 -12.09 2.70
N ALA A 50 -6.70 -12.52 3.92
CA ALA A 50 -6.06 -12.03 5.14
C ALA A 50 -4.52 -12.04 5.06
N THR A 51 -3.94 -13.05 4.40
CA THR A 51 -2.49 -13.16 4.18
C THR A 51 -1.89 -11.98 3.41
N PHE A 52 -2.65 -11.33 2.51
CA PHE A 52 -2.18 -10.13 1.81
C PHE A 52 -1.96 -8.97 2.78
N PHE A 53 -2.90 -8.77 3.71
CA PHE A 53 -2.77 -7.70 4.71
C PHE A 53 -1.70 -8.04 5.76
N GLU A 54 -1.58 -9.32 6.15
CA GLU A 54 -0.49 -9.80 7.02
C GLU A 54 0.88 -9.56 6.40
N GLU A 55 1.06 -9.87 5.11
CA GLU A 55 2.30 -9.59 4.38
C GLU A 55 2.62 -8.09 4.33
N GLY A 56 1.61 -7.25 4.08
CA GLY A 56 1.77 -5.79 4.10
C GLY A 56 2.24 -5.26 5.45
N ILE A 57 1.71 -5.82 6.55
CA ILE A 57 2.13 -5.49 7.93
C ILE A 57 3.55 -6.01 8.20
N GLY A 58 3.88 -7.22 7.75
CA GLY A 58 5.24 -7.76 7.88
C GLY A 58 6.28 -6.90 7.16
N ASN A 59 5.97 -6.47 5.94
CA ASN A 59 6.81 -5.57 5.15
C ASN A 59 6.97 -4.21 5.82
N LEU A 60 5.95 -3.72 6.53
CA LEU A 60 6.03 -2.48 7.30
C LEU A 60 7.10 -2.57 8.40
N VAL A 61 7.10 -3.66 9.18
CA VAL A 61 8.08 -3.88 10.25
C VAL A 61 9.51 -3.88 9.68
N HIS A 62 9.71 -4.55 8.54
CA HIS A 62 11.01 -4.58 7.87
C HIS A 62 11.45 -3.19 7.37
N ARG A 63 10.52 -2.39 6.82
CA ARG A 63 10.81 -1.02 6.37
C ARG A 63 11.16 -0.09 7.52
N TYR A 64 10.45 -0.18 8.65
CA TYR A 64 10.81 0.59 9.85
C TYR A 64 12.21 0.23 10.35
N ASP A 65 12.55 -1.06 10.40
CA ASP A 65 13.90 -1.51 10.77
C ASP A 65 14.96 -0.92 9.84
N LYS A 66 14.72 -0.94 8.53
CA LYS A 66 15.63 -0.37 7.52
C LYS A 66 15.75 1.16 7.64
N CYS A 67 14.66 1.90 7.87
CA CYS A 67 14.70 3.35 8.11
C CYS A 67 15.52 3.72 9.36
N LEU A 68 15.39 2.95 10.44
CA LEU A 68 16.17 3.17 11.67
C LEU A 68 17.66 2.95 11.42
N HIS A 69 18.03 1.89 10.68
CA HIS A 69 19.42 1.61 10.32
C HIS A 69 20.02 2.62 9.33
N LEU A 70 19.21 3.26 8.50
CA LEU A 70 19.61 4.32 7.57
C LEU A 70 19.62 5.72 8.21
N HIS A 71 19.46 5.82 9.54
CA HIS A 71 19.39 7.09 10.27
C HIS A 71 18.31 8.05 9.74
N GLY A 72 17.25 7.53 9.09
CA GLY A 72 16.16 8.30 8.50
C GLY A 72 16.28 8.57 6.99
N ASP A 73 17.30 8.03 6.29
CA ASP A 73 17.36 8.10 4.82
C ASP A 73 16.30 7.21 4.14
N TYR A 74 15.94 7.60 2.91
CA TYR A 74 14.88 7.01 2.08
C TYR A 74 15.11 5.50 1.84
N VAL A 75 14.06 4.70 2.04
CA VAL A 75 14.08 3.27 1.73
C VAL A 75 13.48 3.08 0.33
N GLU A 76 14.33 2.82 -0.66
CA GLU A 76 13.85 2.46 -2.01
C GLU A 76 12.87 1.28 -1.98
N LYS A 77 11.87 1.38 -2.86
CA LYS A 77 10.72 0.48 -2.99
C LYS A 77 11.07 -0.86 -3.62
#